data_AF-A0AAJ2LFA4-F1
#
_entry.id   AF-A0AAJ2LFA4-F1
#
_cell.length_a   1.000
_cell.length_b   1.000
_cell.length_c   1.000
_cell.angle_alpha   90.00
_cell.angle_beta   90.00
_cell.angle_gamma   90.00
#
_symmetry.space_group_name_H-M   'P 1'
#
loop_
_entity.id
_entity.type
_entity.pdbx_description
1 polymer ?
#
loop_
_entity_poly.entity_id
_entity_poly.type
_entity_poly.pdbx_seq_one_letter_code
_entity_poly.pdbx_strand_id
1 'polypeptide(L)'
;MTHIIRDGWTLHYTIGRELAATVKSGDLVHLPGGRGDLIVLDGRAPLRVNDSGGVIVRDSSTGITCGGEARPTALGMVWISAAGGWSELPA
;
A
#
# COMPACT_ATOMS: atom_id res chain seq x y z
N MET A 1 1.89 -14.01 8.31
CA MET A 1 1.64 -12.67 7.73
C MET A 1 0.52 -12.81 6.71
N THR A 2 -0.51 -11.98 6.82
CA THR A 2 -1.74 -12.04 6.02
C THR A 2 -1.70 -11.00 4.89
N HIS A 3 -2.21 -11.37 3.72
CA HIS A 3 -2.38 -10.44 2.60
C HIS A 3 -3.36 -9.34 3.02
N ILE A 4 -3.13 -8.11 2.56
CA ILE A 4 -4.02 -7.00 2.85
C ILE A 4 -5.16 -7.01 1.83
N ILE A 5 -6.32 -7.45 2.31
CA ILE A 5 -7.57 -7.55 1.55
C ILE A 5 -8.66 -6.81 2.32
N ARG A 6 -9.36 -5.88 1.67
CA ARG A 6 -10.42 -5.05 2.25
C ARG A 6 -11.53 -4.83 1.24
N ASP A 7 -12.76 -5.17 1.61
CA ASP A 7 -13.97 -4.91 0.79
C ASP A 7 -13.87 -5.38 -0.68
N GLY A 8 -13.23 -6.55 -0.90
CA GLY A 8 -13.03 -7.10 -2.25
C GLY A 8 -11.86 -6.46 -3.03
N TRP A 9 -11.08 -5.59 -2.39
CA TRP A 9 -9.83 -5.05 -2.91
C TRP A 9 -8.63 -5.73 -2.30
N THR A 10 -7.61 -5.98 -3.11
CA THR A 10 -6.32 -6.50 -2.67
C THR A 10 -5.25 -5.45 -2.92
N LEU A 11 -4.36 -5.25 -1.96
CA LEU A 11 -3.23 -4.33 -2.11
C LEU A 11 -2.07 -5.05 -2.81
N HIS A 12 -1.51 -4.45 -3.85
CA HIS A 12 -0.40 -5.00 -4.64
C HIS A 12 0.75 -4.01 -4.75
N TYR A 13 1.97 -4.53 -4.78
CA TYR A 13 3.16 -3.82 -5.22
C TYR A 13 3.13 -3.60 -6.74
N THR A 14 3.66 -2.47 -7.17
CA THR A 14 3.86 -2.12 -8.57
C THR A 14 5.33 -1.86 -8.86
N ILE A 15 5.82 -2.33 -10.00
CA ILE A 15 7.12 -1.96 -10.55
C ILE A 15 6.86 -1.24 -11.87
N GLY A 16 7.03 0.09 -11.88
CA GLY A 16 6.59 0.92 -12.99
C GLY A 16 5.08 0.77 -13.20
N ARG A 17 4.66 0.14 -14.30
CA ARG A 17 3.25 -0.06 -14.68
C ARG A 17 2.76 -1.50 -14.47
N GLU A 18 3.60 -2.38 -13.94
CA GLU A 18 3.29 -3.80 -13.77
C GLU A 18 2.96 -4.13 -12.31
N LEU A 19 2.04 -5.07 -12.12
CA LEU A 19 1.74 -5.66 -10.81
C LEU A 19 2.80 -6.72 -10.47
N ALA A 20 3.46 -6.56 -9.33
CA ALA A 20 4.55 -7.45 -8.92
C ALA A 20 4.07 -8.55 -7.97
N ALA A 21 3.58 -8.17 -6.78
CA ALA A 21 3.20 -9.11 -5.73
C ALA A 21 2.10 -8.53 -4.83
N THR A 22 1.38 -9.38 -4.11
CA THR A 22 0.43 -8.94 -3.08
C THR A 22 1.15 -8.44 -1.84
N VAL A 23 0.75 -7.28 -1.32
CA VAL A 23 1.28 -6.70 -0.09
C VAL A 23 0.76 -7.45 1.14
N LYS A 24 1.65 -7.66 2.11
CA LYS A 24 1.35 -8.30 3.39
C LYS A 24 1.61 -7.35 4.53
N SER A 25 0.85 -7.52 5.61
CA SER A 25 1.18 -6.86 6.87
C SER A 25 2.54 -7.34 7.36
N GLY A 26 3.41 -6.39 7.69
CA GLY A 26 4.80 -6.58 8.09
C GLY A 26 5.83 -6.41 6.97
N ASP A 27 5.41 -6.24 5.71
CA ASP A 27 6.36 -6.00 4.62
C ASP A 27 7.10 -4.68 4.81
N LEU A 28 8.38 -4.65 4.41
CA LEU A 28 9.22 -3.45 4.43
C LEU A 28 9.10 -2.69 3.10
N VAL A 29 8.99 -1.38 3.21
CA VAL A 29 9.01 -0.44 2.08
C VAL A 29 10.24 0.44 2.24
N HIS A 30 11.19 0.30 1.31
CA HIS A 30 12.40 1.10 1.28
C HIS A 30 12.10 2.45 0.63
N LEU A 31 12.28 3.54 1.38
CA LEU A 31 12.12 4.88 0.82
C LEU A 31 13.39 5.32 0.10
N PRO A 32 13.29 5.92 -1.11
CA PRO A 32 14.44 6.46 -1.80
C PRO A 32 15.06 7.64 -1.01
N GLY A 33 16.38 7.78 -1.10
CA GLY A 33 17.11 8.91 -0.50
C GLY A 33 17.39 8.78 1.00
N GLY A 34 17.42 7.56 1.55
CA GLY A 34 17.87 7.32 2.92
C GLY A 34 16.88 7.76 4.01
N ARG A 35 15.60 7.89 3.68
CA ARG A 35 14.54 8.31 4.62
C ARG A 35 14.07 7.19 5.58
N GLY A 36 14.84 6.10 5.68
CA GLY A 36 14.50 4.93 6.48
C GLY A 36 13.51 4.00 5.79
N ASP A 37 13.25 2.87 6.45
CA ASP A 37 12.31 1.85 5.99
C ASP A 37 10.96 2.03 6.69
N LEU A 38 9.88 1.84 5.94
CA LEU A 38 8.53 1.78 6.50
C LEU A 38 8.09 0.32 6.61
N ILE A 39 7.32 -0.01 7.64
CA ILE A 39 6.68 -1.32 7.79
C ILE A 39 5.20 -1.14 7.48
N VAL A 40 4.69 -1.93 6.54
CA VAL A 40 3.25 -1.97 6.25
C VAL A 40 2.52 -2.62 7.42
N LEU A 41 1.46 -1.98 7.91
CA LEU A 41 0.63 -2.51 8.98
C LEU A 41 -0.69 -3.05 8.45
N ASP A 42 -1.37 -2.26 7.63
CA ASP A 42 -2.68 -2.55 7.07
C ASP A 42 -2.98 -1.59 5.90
N GLY A 43 -4.21 -1.53 5.43
CA GLY A 43 -4.65 -0.51 4.50
C GLY A 43 -6.16 -0.29 4.53
N ARG A 44 -6.59 0.78 3.85
CA ARG A 44 -7.99 1.15 3.64
C ARG A 44 -8.30 1.07 2.15
N ALA A 45 -9.26 0.22 1.79
CA ALA A 45 -9.71 0.10 0.41
C ALA A 45 -10.39 1.39 -0.09
N PRO A 46 -10.34 1.67 -1.40
CA PRO A 46 -11.15 2.70 -2.04
C PRO A 46 -12.65 2.56 -1.73
N LEU A 47 -13.31 3.66 -1.38
CA LEU A 47 -14.75 3.67 -1.07
C LEU A 47 -15.61 4.30 -2.19
N ARG A 48 -15.00 5.05 -3.11
CA ARG A 48 -15.72 5.79 -4.15
C ARG A 48 -14.85 6.02 -5.39
N VAL A 49 -15.45 6.49 -6.48
CA VAL A 49 -14.70 6.89 -7.69
C VAL A 49 -13.63 7.94 -7.34
N ASN A 50 -12.44 7.79 -7.91
CA ASN A 50 -11.25 8.62 -7.64
C ASN A 50 -10.71 8.54 -6.20
N ASP A 51 -11.23 7.66 -5.35
CA ASP A 51 -10.60 7.33 -4.07
C ASP A 51 -9.44 6.37 -4.32
N SER A 52 -8.24 6.82 -3.95
CA SER A 52 -7.02 6.04 -4.01
C SER A 52 -6.96 4.93 -2.96
N GLY A 53 -7.79 5.01 -1.91
CA GLY A 53 -7.58 4.27 -0.68
C GLY A 53 -6.32 4.75 0.06
N GLY A 54 -5.83 3.93 0.98
CA GLY A 54 -4.66 4.25 1.78
C GLY A 54 -3.91 3.01 2.24
N VAL A 55 -2.63 3.19 2.55
CA VAL A 55 -1.75 2.18 3.15
C VAL A 55 -1.33 2.69 4.51
N ILE A 56 -1.59 1.92 5.55
CA ILE A 56 -1.21 2.26 6.93
C ILE A 56 0.19 1.70 7.14
N VAL A 57 1.14 2.58 7.40
CA VAL A 57 2.56 2.25 7.56
C VAL A 57 3.09 2.83 8.85
N ARG A 58 4.10 2.19 9.44
CA ARG A 58 4.88 2.79 10.53
C ARG A 58 6.33 2.94 10.12
N ASP A 59 6.97 3.95 10.67
CA ASP A 59 8.42 4.08 10.57
C ASP A 59 9.08 2.97 11.40
N SER A 60 10.02 2.24 10.78
CA SER A 60 10.73 1.14 11.45
C SER A 60 11.70 1.61 12.53
N SER A 61 12.17 2.87 12.47
CA SER A 61 13.21 3.43 13.32
C SER A 61 12.69 4.15 14.56
N THR A 62 11.49 4.72 14.50
CA THR A 62 10.99 5.61 15.58
C THR A 62 10.35 4.87 16.75
N GLY A 63 10.08 3.56 16.63
CA GLY A 63 9.42 2.76 17.68
C GLY A 63 7.98 3.21 18.01
N ILE A 64 7.47 4.26 17.34
CA ILE A 64 6.11 4.77 17.50
C ILE A 64 5.15 3.81 16.77
N THR A 65 4.19 3.29 17.52
CA THR A 65 3.19 2.34 17.01
C THR A 65 2.03 3.00 16.27
N CYS A 66 1.95 4.34 16.27
CA CYS A 66 0.94 5.08 15.53
C CYS A 66 1.31 5.09 14.04
N GLY A 67 0.68 4.20 13.27
CA GLY A 67 0.86 4.15 11.83
C GLY A 67 0.29 5.41 11.15
N GLY A 68 1.05 5.96 10.21
CA GLY A 68 0.57 7.01 9.30
C GLY A 68 -0.11 6.38 8.08
N GLU A 69 -1.15 7.03 7.56
CA GLU A 69 -1.75 6.67 6.27
C GLU A 69 -0.95 7.34 5.15
N ALA A 70 -0.49 6.54 4.20
CA ALA A 70 0.19 6.97 3.00
C ALA A 70 -0.62 6.61 1.76
N ARG A 71 -0.45 7.40 0.70
CA ARG A 71 -1.06 7.11 -0.59
C ARG A 71 -0.39 5.87 -1.22
N PRO A 72 -1.14 4.90 -1.77
CA PRO A 72 -0.54 3.67 -2.34
C PRO A 72 0.53 3.96 -3.39
N THR A 73 0.26 4.89 -4.32
CA THR A 73 1.21 5.23 -5.40
C THR A 73 2.51 5.85 -4.91
N ALA A 74 2.50 6.52 -3.75
CA ALA A 74 3.72 7.05 -3.13
C ALA A 74 4.64 5.94 -2.60
N LEU A 75 4.12 4.73 -2.39
CA LEU A 75 4.84 3.56 -1.91
C LEU A 75 5.08 2.51 -3.00
N GLY A 76 4.77 2.82 -4.27
CA GLY A 76 4.81 1.84 -5.36
C GLY A 76 3.80 0.72 -5.14
N MET A 77 2.59 1.06 -4.70
CA MET A 77 1.50 0.13 -4.47
C MET A 77 0.20 0.61 -5.13
N VAL A 78 -0.73 -0.30 -5.30
CA VAL A 78 -2.07 -0.01 -5.82
C VAL A 78 -3.09 -1.00 -5.26
N TRP A 79 -4.31 -0.54 -5.01
CA TRP A 79 -5.44 -1.44 -4.76
C TRP A 79 -6.03 -1.94 -6.07
N ILE A 80 -6.20 -3.26 -6.16
CA ILE A 80 -6.83 -3.97 -7.27
C ILE A 80 -8.12 -4.61 -6.77
N SER A 81 -9.25 -4.29 -7.41
CA SER A 81 -10.53 -4.89 -7.07
C SER A 81 -10.64 -6.30 -7.64
N ALA A 82 -11.42 -7.17 -7.00
CA ALA A 82 -11.74 -8.49 -7.51
C ALA A 82 -12.44 -8.46 -8.90
N ALA A 83 -12.99 -7.30 -9.30
CA ALA A 83 -13.57 -7.06 -10.62
C ALA A 83 -12.55 -6.56 -11.66
N GLY A 84 -11.27 -6.45 -11.32
CA GLY A 84 -10.19 -6.01 -12.22
C GLY A 84 -9.98 -4.50 -12.31
N GLY A 85 -10.59 -3.72 -11.41
CA GLY A 85 -10.45 -2.27 -11.35
C GLY A 85 -9.23 -1.83 -10.54
N TRP A 86 -8.66 -0.68 -10.91
CA TRP A 86 -7.51 -0.09 -10.25
C TRP A 86 -7.93 1.17 -9.48
N SER A 87 -7.45 1.31 -8.25
CA SER A 87 -7.69 2.50 -7.42
C SER A 87 -7.01 3.75 -7.96
N GLU A 88 -5.84 3.57 -8.59
CA GLU A 88 -5.06 4.61 -9.24
C GLU A 88 -4.44 4.03 -10.49
N LEU A 89 -4.38 4.82 -11.56
CA LEU A 89 -3.65 4.43 -12.77
C LEU A 89 -2.15 4.65 -12.55
N PRO A 90 -1.30 3.70 -12.97
CA PRO A 90 0.14 3.93 -12.96
C PRO A 90 0.47 5.06 -13.96
N ALA A 91 1.28 6.03 -13.53
CA ALA A 91 1.72 7.17 -14.35
C ALA A 91 2.52 6.73 -15.59
#